data_AF-W4MDZ0-F1
#
_entry.id   AF-W4MDZ0-F1
#
_cell.length_a   1.000
_cell.length_b   1.000
_cell.length_c   1.000
_cell.angle_alpha   90.00
_cell.angle_beta   90.00
_cell.angle_gamma   90.00
#
_symmetry.space_group_name_H-M   'P 1'
#
loop_
_entity.id
_entity.type
_entity.pdbx_description
1 polymer ?
#
loop_
_entity_poly.entity_id
_entity_poly.type
_entity_poly.pdbx_seq_one_letter_code
_entity_poly.pdbx_strand_id
1 'polypeptide(L)'
;MSNPFGTSEVKRALWHLIRQRTPSTWRIEDLHHSLSLGEDGGLGLDSVAMVELFVACEDYFGLPFPVKMLEDTPPTVGQLIEHVQHYSSLPCR
;
A
#
# COMPACT_ATOMS: atom_id res chain seq x y z
N MET A 1 -11.28 20.72 2.75
CA MET A 1 -10.85 19.78 3.80
C MET A 1 -9.63 19.06 3.26
N SER A 2 -8.48 19.24 3.91
CA SER A 2 -7.21 18.72 3.43
C SER A 2 -7.13 17.24 3.76
N ASN A 3 -6.83 16.42 2.75
CA ASN A 3 -6.44 15.04 2.93
C ASN A 3 -5.30 14.97 3.96
N PRO A 4 -5.44 14.27 5.10
CA PRO A 4 -4.40 14.21 6.13
C PRO A 4 -3.14 13.48 5.66
N PHE A 5 -3.20 12.66 4.60
CA PHE A 5 -2.09 11.87 4.10
C PHE A 5 -1.71 12.29 2.67
N GLY A 6 -0.56 12.96 2.54
CA GLY A 6 0.02 13.26 1.22
C GLY A 6 0.64 12.03 0.56
N THR A 7 0.76 12.02 -0.78
CA THR A 7 1.37 10.89 -1.55
C THR A 7 2.74 10.48 -0.99
N SER A 8 3.58 11.45 -0.62
CA SER A 8 4.92 11.18 -0.07
C SER A 8 4.88 10.52 1.31
N GLU A 9 3.86 10.80 2.11
CA GLU A 9 3.68 10.19 3.42
C GLU A 9 3.22 8.75 3.29
N VAL A 10 2.21 8.49 2.44
CA VAL A 10 1.74 7.14 2.16
C VAL A 10 2.87 6.28 1.58
N LYS A 11 3.63 6.80 0.62
CA LYS A 11 4.82 6.09 0.10
C LYS A 11 5.84 5.76 1.19
N ARG A 12 6.11 6.70 2.09
CA ARG A 12 7.07 6.47 3.19
C ARG A 12 6.58 5.39 4.14
N ALA A 13 5.31 5.41 4.49
CA ALA A 13 4.69 4.40 5.33
C ALA A 13 4.72 3.02 4.64
N LEU A 14 4.27 2.92 3.38
CA LEU A 14 4.34 1.68 2.60
C LEU A 14 5.77 1.13 2.53
N TRP A 15 6.74 1.97 2.20
CA TRP A 15 8.16 1.60 2.18
C TRP A 15 8.62 1.00 3.52
N HIS A 16 8.25 1.64 4.63
CA HIS A 16 8.60 1.17 5.97
C HIS A 16 7.95 -0.19 6.28
N LEU A 17 6.66 -0.34 5.97
CA LEU A 17 5.89 -1.57 6.22
C LEU A 17 6.38 -2.75 5.38
N ILE A 18 6.73 -2.53 4.11
CA ILE A 18 7.28 -3.54 3.20
C ILE A 18 8.64 -4.05 3.72
N ARG A 19 9.54 -3.13 4.13
CA ARG A 19 10.88 -3.51 4.61
C ARG A 19 10.87 -4.31 5.92
N GLN A 20 9.86 -4.14 6.75
CA GLN A 20 9.70 -4.93 7.97
C GLN A 20 9.31 -6.39 7.69
N ARG A 21 8.60 -6.63 6.58
CA ARG A 21 8.01 -7.94 6.25
C ARG A 21 8.83 -8.70 5.23
N THR A 22 9.48 -7.99 4.31
CA THR A 22 10.20 -8.60 3.19
C THR A 22 11.67 -8.17 3.20
N PRO A 23 12.63 -9.10 3.23
CA PRO A 23 14.04 -8.78 3.06
C PRO A 23 14.27 -8.26 1.64
N SER A 24 14.28 -6.93 1.50
CA SER A 24 14.40 -6.26 0.22
C SER A 24 15.31 -5.04 0.28
N THR A 25 15.91 -4.73 -0.87
CA THR A 25 16.79 -3.56 -1.05
C THR A 25 16.05 -2.36 -1.66
N TRP A 26 14.72 -2.43 -1.78
CA TRP A 26 13.89 -1.39 -2.37
C TRP A 26 14.07 -0.06 -1.64
N ARG A 27 14.29 0.99 -2.42
CA ARG A 27 14.33 2.36 -1.92
C ARG A 27 12.97 3.00 -2.05
N ILE A 28 12.77 4.09 -1.32
CA ILE A 28 11.50 4.83 -1.39
C ILE A 28 11.28 5.41 -2.80
N GLU A 29 12.36 5.72 -3.52
CA GLU A 29 12.30 6.22 -4.90
C GLU A 29 11.76 5.18 -5.90
N ASP A 30 12.00 3.89 -5.63
CA ASP A 30 11.63 2.79 -6.53
C ASP A 30 10.11 2.54 -6.53
N LEU A 31 9.43 2.91 -5.44
CA LEU A 31 7.99 2.76 -5.24
C LEU A 31 7.20 3.79 -6.07
N HIS A 32 7.06 3.53 -7.37
CA HIS A 32 6.29 4.37 -8.30
C HIS A 32 4.87 3.82 -8.51
N HIS A 33 3.94 4.66 -9.00
CA HIS A 33 2.49 4.33 -9.01
C HIS A 33 2.13 3.06 -9.78
N SER A 34 2.82 2.76 -10.88
CA SER A 34 2.55 1.57 -11.71
C SER A 34 3.23 0.30 -11.18
N LEU A 35 4.02 0.38 -10.11
CA LEU A 35 4.72 -0.78 -9.58
C LEU A 35 3.71 -1.74 -8.94
N SER A 36 3.68 -2.97 -9.44
CA SER A 36 2.89 -4.07 -8.87
C SER A 36 3.46 -4.51 -7.52
N LEU A 37 2.61 -4.90 -6.57
CA LEU A 37 3.03 -5.51 -5.33
C LEU A 37 3.51 -6.96 -5.53
N GLY A 38 2.98 -7.65 -6.55
CA GLY A 38 3.22 -9.08 -6.78
C GLY A 38 4.61 -9.43 -7.30
N GLU A 39 4.78 -10.71 -7.63
CA GLU A 39 6.06 -11.28 -8.10
C GLU A 39 6.46 -10.82 -9.51
N ASP A 40 5.52 -10.79 -10.45
CA ASP A 40 5.80 -10.51 -11.86
C ASP A 40 6.10 -9.04 -12.12
N GLY A 41 7.39 -8.69 -12.14
CA GLY A 41 7.86 -7.32 -12.42
C GLY A 41 7.50 -6.30 -11.33
N GLY A 42 7.11 -6.79 -10.15
CA GLY A 42 6.69 -6.00 -9.00
C GLY A 42 7.65 -6.10 -7.82
N LEU A 43 7.11 -5.94 -6.61
CA LEU A 43 7.88 -5.98 -5.37
C LEU A 43 8.23 -7.40 -4.89
N GLY A 44 7.68 -8.44 -5.50
CA GLY A 44 7.95 -9.82 -5.09
C GLY A 44 7.04 -10.33 -3.97
N LEU A 45 5.93 -9.66 -3.66
CA LEU A 45 5.06 -10.07 -2.56
C LEU A 45 4.13 -11.19 -3.01
N ASP A 46 4.20 -12.33 -2.31
CA ASP A 46 3.20 -13.38 -2.46
C ASP A 46 1.85 -12.97 -1.85
N SER A 47 0.82 -13.82 -2.04
CA SER A 47 -0.52 -13.57 -1.51
C SER A 47 -0.58 -13.37 0.01
N VAL A 48 0.28 -14.06 0.78
CA VAL A 48 0.31 -13.96 2.25
C VAL A 48 0.96 -12.64 2.66
N ALA A 49 2.10 -12.31 2.08
CA ALA A 49 2.81 -11.05 2.34
C ALA A 49 1.97 -9.82 1.96
N MET A 50 1.16 -9.91 0.90
CA MET A 50 0.22 -8.85 0.54
C MET A 50 -0.89 -8.68 1.59
N VAL A 51 -1.48 -9.78 2.08
CA VAL A 51 -2.48 -9.72 3.17
C VAL A 51 -1.86 -9.13 4.44
N GLU A 52 -0.65 -9.55 4.82
CA GLU A 52 0.05 -9.01 5.98
C GLU A 52 0.39 -7.52 5.84
N LEU A 53 0.74 -7.08 4.62
CA LEU A 53 0.95 -5.67 4.32
C LEU A 53 -0.36 -4.88 4.46
N PHE A 54 -1.48 -5.44 4.00
CA PHE A 54 -2.78 -4.77 4.07
C PHE A 54 -3.21 -4.59 5.52
N VAL A 55 -3.16 -5.64 6.35
CA VAL A 55 -3.44 -5.56 7.78
C VAL A 55 -2.57 -4.49 8.45
N ALA A 56 -1.29 -4.42 8.09
CA ALA A 56 -0.39 -3.40 8.61
C ALA A 56 -0.76 -1.97 8.18
N CYS A 57 -1.25 -1.82 6.95
CA CYS A 57 -1.76 -0.54 6.47
C CYS A 57 -3.06 -0.17 7.18
N GLU A 58 -3.94 -1.14 7.48
CA GLU A 58 -5.15 -0.90 8.28
C GLU A 58 -4.80 -0.37 9.67
N ASP A 59 -3.87 -1.03 10.35
CA ASP A 59 -3.38 -0.59 11.67
C ASP A 59 -2.71 0.79 11.62
N TYR A 60 -1.91 1.06 10.58
CA TYR A 60 -1.16 2.31 10.47
C TYR A 60 -2.03 3.51 10.07
N PHE A 61 -2.93 3.33 9.10
CA PHE A 61 -3.77 4.41 8.56
C PHE A 61 -5.16 4.49 9.19
N GLY A 62 -5.58 3.48 9.95
CA GLY A 62 -6.90 3.42 10.58
C GLY A 62 -8.06 3.29 9.58
N LEU A 63 -7.83 2.63 8.43
CA LEU A 63 -8.81 2.46 7.36
C LEU A 63 -8.81 1.03 6.83
N PRO A 64 -9.96 0.49 6.38
CA PRO A 64 -10.03 -0.89 5.91
C PRO A 64 -9.41 -1.03 4.51
N PHE A 65 -8.66 -2.11 4.27
CA PHE A 65 -8.17 -2.50 2.95
C PHE A 65 -8.99 -3.69 2.43
N PRO A 66 -9.78 -3.51 1.36
CA PRO A 66 -10.72 -4.53 0.94
C PRO A 66 -10.01 -5.69 0.23
N VAL A 67 -10.34 -6.92 0.66
CA VAL A 67 -9.78 -8.17 0.09
C VAL A 67 -9.92 -8.26 -1.42
N LYS A 68 -10.96 -7.64 -2.00
CA LYS A 68 -11.16 -7.53 -3.45
C LYS A 68 -9.98 -6.91 -4.21
N MET A 69 -9.11 -6.14 -3.55
CA MET A 69 -7.88 -5.61 -4.17
C MET A 69 -6.84 -6.69 -4.46
N LEU A 70 -7.00 -7.90 -3.91
CA LEU A 70 -6.16 -9.07 -4.17
C LEU A 70 -6.77 -9.99 -5.25
N GLU A 71 -7.96 -9.67 -5.76
CA GLU A 71 -8.63 -10.45 -6.81
C GLU A 71 -8.00 -10.18 -8.18
N ASP A 72 -7.90 -11.21 -9.02
CA ASP A 72 -7.38 -11.23 -10.39
C ASP A 72 -5.90 -10.90 -10.57
N THR A 73 -5.45 -9.74 -10.13
CA THR A 73 -4.09 -9.24 -10.33
C THR A 73 -3.54 -8.57 -9.07
N PRO A 74 -2.25 -8.73 -8.75
CA PRO A 74 -1.66 -8.01 -7.64
C PRO A 74 -1.84 -6.49 -7.78
N PRO A 75 -2.24 -5.79 -6.72
CA PRO A 75 -2.49 -4.37 -6.78
C PRO A 75 -1.18 -3.59 -6.98
N THR A 76 -1.29 -2.34 -7.40
CA THR A 76 -0.14 -1.44 -7.54
C THR A 76 0.05 -0.54 -6.34
N VAL A 77 1.26 0.00 -6.18
CA VAL A 77 1.56 1.05 -5.20
C VAL A 77 0.63 2.26 -5.38
N GLY A 78 0.29 2.60 -6.62
CA GLY A 78 -0.65 3.69 -6.93
C GLY A 78 -2.05 3.41 -6.39
N GLN A 79 -2.57 2.19 -6.57
CA GLN A 79 -3.88 1.80 -6.06
C GLN A 79 -3.94 1.86 -4.54
N LEU A 80 -2.87 1.46 -3.85
CA LEU A 80 -2.78 1.63 -2.38
C LEU A 80 -2.83 3.10 -1.96
N ILE A 81 -2.06 3.96 -2.64
CA ILE A 81 -2.03 5.40 -2.37
C ILE A 81 -3.41 6.01 -2.58
N GLU A 82 -4.03 5.74 -3.73
CA GLU A 82 -5.36 6.24 -4.08
C GLU A 82 -6.40 5.79 -3.06
N HIS A 83 -6.32 4.53 -2.61
CA HIS A 83 -7.22 3.99 -1.58
C HIS A 83 -7.11 4.76 -0.25
N VAL A 84 -5.89 4.95 0.26
CA VAL A 84 -5.65 5.73 1.51
C VAL A 84 -6.18 7.15 1.36
N GLN A 85 -5.87 7.80 0.23
CA GLN A 85 -6.27 9.18 -0.04
C GLN A 85 -7.79 9.34 -0.23
N HIS A 86 -8.44 8.33 -0.80
CA HIS A 86 -9.89 8.32 -0.93
C HIS A 86 -10.55 8.25 0.44
N TYR A 87 -10.14 7.28 1.29
CA TYR A 87 -10.72 7.09 2.63
C TYR A 87 -10.47 8.28 3.56
N SER A 88 -9.30 8.88 3.50
CA SER A 88 -8.96 10.03 4.33
C SER A 88 -9.72 11.32 3.94
N SER A 89 -10.28 11.37 2.73
CA SER A 89 -11.13 12.46 2.25
C SER A 89 -12.61 12.30 2.64
N LEU A 90 -13.02 11.10 3.05
CA LEU A 90 -14.39 10.82 3.48
C LEU A 90 -14.61 11.40 4.88
N PRO A 91 -15.76 12.05 5.14
CA PRO A 91 -16.09 12.45 6.50
C PRO A 91 -16.23 11.20 7.36
N CYS A 92 -15.47 11.12 8.46
CA CYS A 92 -15.69 10.13 9.52
C CYS A 92 -17.17 10.20 9.91
N ARG A 93 -17.91 9.12 9.66
CA ARG A 93 -19.33 8.99 9.97
C ARG A 93 -19.54 8.59 11.42
#